data_AF-A0AAV0MN95-F1
#
_entry.id   AF-A0AAV0MN95-F1
#
_cell.length_a   1.000
_cell.length_b   1.000
_cell.length_c   1.000
_cell.angle_alpha   90.00
_cell.angle_beta   90.00
_cell.angle_gamma   90.00
#
_symmetry.space_group_name_H-M   'P 1'
#
loop_
_entity.id
_entity.type
_entity.pdbx_description
1 polymer ?
#
loop_
_entity_poly.entity_id
_entity_poly.type
_entity_poly.pdbx_seq_one_letter_code
_entity_poly.pdbx_strand_id
1 'polypeptide(L)'
;MIAGSMYVHETISSDDVATLMYTSGTTGNPKGVMLTHRNLLHQINNLWDLVPAEPGNRFLSMLPSWHAYERASEYFIFTRGVEQVYTTVMKFKDDLKRYQPHYIVSVPLIFETLYRGIQKQIHSKSMLRKVVELALIRVSLTYVEMKRIYEGMYLTPKEQQPSHIAALLDWLCARMIAAILLPLHMLAKKVVYSKFHSDIGIRKAAISGGGSLPSHVDRFFEAIGVNLQNGYGMTETAPVTAARRLSHNVLGSIGHPIRHTEFKIVDAETDESLPPGTKGIVKVRGPQVMKGYYKNPRATEQVLDKDGWLNTGDIGWIAPHHSIGRSRNCGGIVVLEGRAKDTIVLSTGENVEPLEIEEAAMKSNLIHQIVVIGQDQRRLGAIVVPNKEAALLAAPMASTEDADTAALTNDQLTRLIYDELCTRTTDCTFQVGPVLVIDEPFTIENGLLTPTMKIRRDRVAAKYERQIDDLYK
;
A
#
# COMPACT_ATOMS: atom_id res chain seq x y z
N MET A 1 -50.39 -36.46 -9.94
CA MET A 1 -49.65 -35.81 -11.04
C MET A 1 -49.20 -34.45 -10.54
N ILE A 2 -47.91 -34.32 -10.21
CA ILE A 2 -47.32 -33.03 -9.85
C ILE A 2 -47.09 -32.31 -11.18
N ALA A 3 -47.75 -31.17 -11.38
CA ALA A 3 -47.58 -30.34 -12.56
C ALA A 3 -46.09 -30.02 -12.72
N GLY A 4 -45.50 -30.48 -13.83
CA GLY A 4 -44.10 -30.21 -14.15
C GLY A 4 -43.89 -28.71 -14.22
N SER A 5 -43.03 -28.18 -13.36
CA SER A 5 -42.59 -26.79 -13.41
C SER A 5 -41.99 -26.52 -14.81
N MET A 6 -42.65 -25.67 -15.59
CA MET A 6 -42.10 -25.13 -16.84
C MET A 6 -40.87 -24.31 -16.47
N TYR A 7 -39.68 -24.80 -16.81
CA TYR A 7 -38.46 -24.02 -16.71
C TYR A 7 -38.45 -23.00 -17.85
N VAL A 8 -38.38 -21.72 -17.52
CA VAL A 8 -38.18 -20.64 -18.48
C VAL A 8 -36.67 -20.47 -18.66
N HIS A 9 -36.18 -20.64 -19.88
CA HIS A 9 -34.78 -20.35 -20.22
C HIS A 9 -34.66 -18.86 -20.58
N GLU A 10 -34.09 -18.06 -19.69
CA GLU A 10 -33.73 -16.67 -19.96
C GLU A 10 -32.28 -16.59 -20.48
N THR A 11 -32.06 -15.75 -21.49
CA THR A 11 -30.72 -15.51 -22.04
C THR A 11 -29.91 -14.64 -21.06
N ILE A 12 -28.75 -15.14 -20.64
CA ILE A 12 -27.82 -14.39 -19.78
C ILE A 12 -27.08 -13.34 -20.63
N SER A 13 -27.15 -12.08 -20.21
CA SER A 13 -26.44 -10.92 -20.76
C SER A 13 -25.21 -10.56 -19.93
N SER A 14 -24.26 -9.82 -20.51
CA SER A 14 -23.09 -9.31 -19.79
C SER A 14 -23.43 -8.35 -18.65
N ASP A 15 -24.63 -7.75 -18.68
CA ASP A 15 -25.14 -6.81 -17.67
C ASP A 15 -25.87 -7.47 -16.50
N ASP A 16 -26.02 -8.79 -16.55
CA ASP A 16 -26.56 -9.56 -15.46
C ASP A 16 -25.55 -9.68 -14.32
N VAL A 17 -26.07 -9.69 -13.10
CA VAL A 17 -25.24 -9.78 -11.88
C VAL A 17 -24.66 -11.18 -11.81
N ALA A 18 -23.34 -11.27 -11.89
CA ALA A 18 -22.59 -12.53 -11.81
C ALA A 18 -22.31 -12.93 -10.35
N THR A 19 -22.08 -11.95 -9.46
CA THR A 19 -21.77 -12.22 -8.06
C THR A 19 -22.13 -11.05 -7.16
N LEU A 20 -22.46 -11.37 -5.90
CA LEU A 20 -22.48 -10.42 -4.80
C LEU A 20 -21.16 -10.53 -4.03
N MET A 21 -20.48 -9.41 -3.81
CA MET A 21 -19.30 -9.37 -2.96
C MET A 21 -19.56 -8.49 -1.74
N TYR A 22 -19.50 -9.08 -0.56
CA TYR A 22 -19.73 -8.32 0.67
C TYR A 22 -18.47 -7.57 1.09
N THR A 23 -18.63 -6.27 1.31
CA THR A 23 -17.58 -5.38 1.84
C THR A 23 -18.07 -4.70 3.11
N SER A 24 -17.24 -4.71 4.14
CA SER A 24 -17.44 -3.93 5.36
C SER A 24 -16.76 -2.57 5.16
N GLY A 25 -17.51 -1.58 4.68
CA GLY A 25 -17.05 -0.18 4.68
C GLY A 25 -16.90 0.38 6.09
N THR A 26 -16.49 1.65 6.22
CA THR A 26 -16.26 2.34 7.50
C THR A 26 -17.47 2.35 8.44
N THR A 27 -18.68 2.15 7.91
CA THR A 27 -19.94 2.09 8.65
C THR A 27 -20.19 0.77 9.39
N GLY A 28 -19.32 -0.23 9.28
CA GLY A 28 -19.43 -1.50 10.01
C GLY A 28 -20.51 -2.49 9.53
N ASN A 29 -21.51 -2.05 8.77
CA ASN A 29 -22.54 -2.91 8.15
C ASN A 29 -22.07 -3.44 6.78
N PRO A 30 -21.98 -4.76 6.57
CA PRO A 30 -21.60 -5.33 5.28
C PRO A 30 -22.59 -4.97 4.18
N LYS A 31 -22.10 -4.46 3.04
CA LYS A 31 -22.90 -4.17 1.84
C LYS A 31 -22.54 -5.17 0.74
N GLY A 32 -23.55 -5.76 0.10
CA GLY A 32 -23.34 -6.67 -1.02
C GLY A 32 -23.16 -5.90 -2.32
N VAL A 33 -21.94 -5.78 -2.82
CA VAL A 33 -21.61 -5.16 -4.12
C VAL A 33 -22.08 -6.07 -5.25
N MET A 34 -22.94 -5.56 -6.13
CA MET A 34 -23.41 -6.29 -7.31
C MET A 34 -22.41 -6.11 -8.46
N LEU A 35 -21.66 -7.17 -8.76
CA LEU A 35 -20.75 -7.22 -9.90
C LEU A 35 -21.36 -8.02 -11.04
N THR A 36 -21.35 -7.42 -12.22
CA THR A 36 -21.84 -8.04 -13.47
C THR A 36 -20.75 -8.86 -14.16
N HIS A 37 -21.15 -9.69 -15.12
CA HIS A 37 -20.18 -10.37 -16.00
C HIS A 37 -19.27 -9.37 -16.71
N ARG A 38 -19.82 -8.25 -17.19
CA ARG A 38 -19.05 -7.16 -17.83
C ARG A 38 -17.99 -6.58 -16.90
N ASN A 39 -18.31 -6.38 -15.62
CA ASN A 39 -17.34 -5.83 -14.66
C ASN A 39 -16.12 -6.76 -14.50
N LEU A 40 -16.37 -8.07 -14.36
CA LEU A 40 -15.31 -9.07 -14.18
C LEU A 40 -14.51 -9.30 -15.46
N LEU A 41 -15.18 -9.38 -16.61
CA LEU A 41 -14.53 -9.51 -17.92
C LEU A 41 -13.63 -8.33 -18.24
N HIS A 42 -13.99 -7.12 -17.78
CA HIS A 42 -13.13 -5.96 -17.93
C HIS A 42 -11.75 -6.17 -17.29
N GLN A 43 -11.69 -6.74 -16.08
CA GLN A 43 -10.40 -7.05 -15.45
C GLN A 43 -9.62 -8.08 -16.26
N ILE A 44 -10.27 -9.20 -16.59
CA ILE A 44 -9.66 -10.30 -17.34
C ILE A 44 -9.03 -9.80 -18.65
N ASN A 45 -9.71 -8.89 -19.34
CA ASN A 45 -9.26 -8.39 -20.64
C ASN A 45 -8.18 -7.30 -20.58
N ASN A 46 -7.93 -6.68 -19.41
CA ASN A 46 -7.07 -5.49 -19.33
C ASN A 46 -5.90 -5.60 -18.34
N LEU A 47 -5.85 -6.63 -17.49
CA LEU A 47 -4.74 -6.81 -16.54
C LEU A 47 -3.41 -7.25 -17.19
N TRP A 48 -3.40 -7.65 -18.46
CA TRP A 48 -2.20 -8.08 -19.17
C TRP A 48 -1.14 -6.99 -19.34
N ASP A 49 -1.55 -5.71 -19.38
CA ASP A 49 -0.63 -4.56 -19.42
C ASP A 49 0.15 -4.42 -18.10
N LEU A 50 -0.42 -4.91 -16.98
CA LEU A 50 0.15 -4.82 -15.65
C LEU A 50 0.98 -6.06 -15.32
N VAL A 51 0.43 -7.22 -15.68
CA VAL A 51 1.00 -8.54 -15.46
C VAL A 51 1.06 -9.26 -16.81
N PRO A 52 2.17 -9.12 -17.57
CA PRO A 52 2.33 -9.76 -18.86
C PRO A 52 2.65 -11.26 -18.69
N ALA A 53 1.69 -12.00 -18.12
CA ALA A 53 1.83 -13.39 -17.80
C ALA A 53 1.69 -14.27 -19.06
N GLU A 54 2.51 -15.31 -19.10
CA GLU A 54 2.64 -16.24 -20.22
C GLU A 54 2.51 -17.68 -19.72
N PRO A 55 2.09 -18.62 -20.59
CA PRO A 55 2.14 -20.04 -20.27
C PRO A 55 3.51 -20.48 -19.75
N GLY A 56 3.53 -21.32 -18.71
CA GLY A 56 4.74 -21.74 -18.00
C GLY A 56 5.25 -20.76 -16.94
N ASN A 57 4.62 -19.58 -16.79
CA ASN A 57 4.82 -18.76 -15.60
C ASN A 57 4.13 -19.41 -14.39
N ARG A 58 4.52 -18.98 -13.19
CA ARG A 58 3.95 -19.40 -11.92
C ARG A 58 3.45 -18.21 -11.14
N PHE A 59 2.23 -18.29 -10.64
CA PHE A 59 1.60 -17.30 -9.79
C PHE A 59 1.42 -17.88 -8.38
N LEU A 60 1.92 -17.18 -7.36
CA LEU A 60 1.71 -17.57 -5.96
C LEU A 60 0.53 -16.81 -5.39
N SER A 61 -0.53 -17.55 -5.08
CA SER A 61 -1.78 -17.08 -4.51
C SER A 61 -1.78 -17.29 -2.99
N MET A 62 -2.03 -16.22 -2.24
CA MET A 62 -2.04 -16.25 -0.77
C MET A 62 -3.26 -15.54 -0.18
N LEU A 63 -3.82 -14.57 -0.88
CA LEU A 63 -5.01 -13.88 -0.40
C LEU A 63 -6.23 -14.79 -0.57
N PRO A 64 -7.33 -14.54 0.15
CA PRO A 64 -8.51 -15.38 0.02
C PRO A 64 -9.23 -15.19 -1.32
N SER A 65 -9.55 -16.27 -2.04
CA SER A 65 -10.25 -16.24 -3.35
C SER A 65 -11.66 -15.64 -3.31
N TRP A 66 -12.25 -15.45 -2.12
CA TRP A 66 -13.51 -14.71 -1.97
C TRP A 66 -13.34 -13.19 -1.92
N HIS A 67 -12.12 -12.70 -1.68
CA HIS A 67 -11.81 -11.27 -1.77
C HIS A 67 -11.69 -10.85 -3.24
N ALA A 68 -12.25 -9.68 -3.58
CA ALA A 68 -12.29 -9.20 -4.97
C ALA A 68 -10.91 -9.17 -5.64
N TYR A 69 -9.88 -8.76 -4.88
CA TYR A 69 -8.52 -8.59 -5.38
C TYR A 69 -7.89 -9.91 -5.82
N GLU A 70 -7.98 -10.94 -4.98
CA GLU A 70 -7.46 -12.24 -5.35
C GLU A 70 -8.28 -12.82 -6.48
N ARG A 71 -9.62 -12.79 -6.37
CA ARG A 71 -10.50 -13.39 -7.37
C ARG A 71 -10.25 -12.85 -8.78
N ALA A 72 -10.13 -11.54 -8.94
CA ALA A 72 -9.81 -10.95 -10.24
C ALA A 72 -8.42 -11.37 -10.75
N SER A 73 -7.44 -11.48 -9.85
CA SER A 73 -6.11 -11.99 -10.19
C SER A 73 -6.18 -13.44 -10.65
N GLU A 74 -6.87 -14.33 -9.92
CA GLU A 74 -7.05 -15.74 -10.29
C GLU A 74 -7.74 -15.88 -11.64
N TYR A 75 -8.85 -15.18 -11.85
CA TYR A 75 -9.57 -15.19 -13.12
C TYR A 75 -8.68 -14.81 -14.29
N PHE A 76 -7.88 -13.75 -14.13
CA PHE A 76 -6.91 -13.35 -15.13
C PHE A 76 -5.82 -14.41 -15.34
N ILE A 77 -5.22 -14.94 -14.28
CA ILE A 77 -4.14 -15.93 -14.36
C ILE A 77 -4.63 -17.22 -15.05
N PHE A 78 -5.85 -17.67 -14.78
CA PHE A 78 -6.44 -18.82 -15.45
C PHE A 78 -6.62 -18.62 -16.96
N THR A 79 -7.01 -17.42 -17.42
CA THR A 79 -7.12 -17.16 -18.87
C THR A 79 -5.76 -17.09 -19.58
N ARG A 80 -4.66 -16.98 -18.83
CA ARG A 80 -3.28 -16.91 -19.37
C ARG A 80 -2.57 -18.27 -19.38
N GLY A 81 -3.21 -19.35 -18.92
CA GLY A 81 -2.60 -20.68 -18.87
C GLY A 81 -1.40 -20.76 -17.91
N VAL A 82 -1.43 -19.93 -16.86
CA VAL A 82 -0.36 -19.83 -15.85
C VAL A 82 -0.62 -20.83 -14.73
N GLU A 83 0.43 -21.46 -14.22
CA GLU A 83 0.31 -22.35 -13.06
C GLU A 83 0.06 -21.52 -11.79
N GLN A 84 -1.03 -21.81 -11.08
CA GLN A 84 -1.37 -21.18 -9.82
C GLN A 84 -1.01 -22.09 -8.64
N VAL A 85 -0.23 -21.55 -7.70
CA VAL A 85 0.19 -22.22 -6.47
C VAL A 85 -0.47 -21.53 -5.29
N TYR A 86 -1.20 -22.28 -4.46
CA TYR A 86 -1.79 -21.75 -3.24
C TYR A 86 -0.85 -21.90 -2.05
N THR A 87 -0.70 -20.85 -1.25
CA THR A 87 0.08 -20.84 0.00
C THR A 87 -0.75 -20.26 1.15
N THR A 88 -0.28 -20.51 2.37
CA THR A 88 -0.77 -19.84 3.58
C THR A 88 0.27 -18.88 4.12
N VAL A 89 -0.12 -17.97 5.03
CA VAL A 89 0.82 -17.07 5.73
C VAL A 89 1.95 -17.84 6.41
N MET A 90 1.64 -19.01 6.99
CA MET A 90 2.59 -19.88 7.69
C MET A 90 3.62 -20.50 6.74
N LYS A 91 3.21 -20.90 5.53
CA LYS A 91 4.08 -21.55 4.54
C LYS A 91 4.71 -20.60 3.53
N PHE A 92 4.29 -19.34 3.54
CA PHE A 92 4.65 -18.33 2.56
C PHE A 92 6.14 -18.27 2.21
N LYS A 93 7.00 -18.18 3.23
CA LYS A 93 8.46 -18.06 3.02
C LYS A 93 9.07 -19.33 2.42
N ASP A 94 8.60 -20.49 2.85
CA ASP A 94 9.10 -21.77 2.35
C ASP A 94 8.62 -22.01 0.92
N ASP A 95 7.37 -21.64 0.62
CA ASP A 95 6.77 -21.78 -0.70
C ASP A 95 7.36 -20.79 -1.72
N LEU A 96 7.71 -19.57 -1.31
CA LEU A 96 8.50 -18.65 -2.14
C LEU A 96 9.82 -19.29 -2.58
N LYS A 97 10.53 -19.94 -1.64
CA LYS A 97 11.81 -20.60 -1.93
C LYS A 97 11.63 -21.83 -2.79
N ARG A 98 10.62 -22.64 -2.51
CA ARG A 98 10.33 -23.90 -3.22
C ARG A 98 9.84 -23.67 -4.64
N TYR A 99 8.88 -22.77 -4.82
CA TYR A 99 8.21 -22.57 -6.11
C TYR A 99 8.78 -21.41 -6.91
N GLN A 100 9.53 -20.48 -6.33
CA GLN A 100 10.18 -19.37 -7.04
C GLN A 100 9.22 -18.71 -8.07
N PRO A 101 8.08 -18.15 -7.63
CA PRO A 101 7.03 -17.70 -8.52
C PRO A 101 7.51 -16.56 -9.43
N HIS A 102 6.88 -16.46 -10.61
CA HIS A 102 7.12 -15.33 -11.52
C HIS A 102 6.38 -14.10 -11.02
N TYR A 103 5.15 -14.30 -10.57
CA TYR A 103 4.27 -13.24 -10.09
C TYR A 103 3.70 -13.57 -8.73
N ILE A 104 3.54 -12.53 -7.92
CA ILE A 104 2.77 -12.57 -6.67
C ILE A 104 1.94 -11.30 -6.58
N VAL A 105 0.69 -11.46 -6.18
CA VAL A 105 -0.17 -10.35 -5.76
C VAL A 105 -0.35 -10.47 -4.26
N SER A 106 -0.15 -9.37 -3.54
CA SER A 106 -0.25 -9.39 -2.08
C SER A 106 -0.51 -8.00 -1.52
N VAL A 107 -0.63 -7.94 -0.19
CA VAL A 107 -0.89 -6.71 0.57
C VAL A 107 0.42 -6.12 1.10
N PRO A 108 0.49 -4.79 1.35
CA PRO A 108 1.69 -4.11 1.83
C PRO A 108 2.39 -4.80 3.01
N LEU A 109 1.61 -5.30 3.98
CA LEU A 109 2.13 -5.96 5.18
C LEU A 109 3.05 -7.15 4.87
N ILE A 110 2.81 -7.85 3.76
CA ILE A 110 3.63 -9.00 3.36
C ILE A 110 4.99 -8.54 2.85
N PHE A 111 5.02 -7.44 2.09
CA PHE A 111 6.26 -6.82 1.63
C PHE A 111 7.03 -6.20 2.80
N GLU A 112 6.35 -5.58 3.76
CA GLU A 112 6.95 -5.15 5.03
C GLU A 112 7.57 -6.31 5.80
N THR A 113 6.88 -7.46 5.87
CA THR A 113 7.39 -8.64 6.57
C THR A 113 8.64 -9.19 5.88
N LEU A 114 8.65 -9.25 4.55
CA LEU A 114 9.84 -9.62 3.77
C LEU A 114 11.00 -8.63 3.99
N TYR A 115 10.71 -7.33 3.97
CA TYR A 115 11.68 -6.27 4.28
C TYR A 115 12.28 -6.44 5.68
N ARG A 116 11.44 -6.57 6.72
CA ARG A 116 11.87 -6.80 8.12
C ARG A 116 12.68 -8.08 8.25
N GLY A 117 12.30 -9.14 7.54
CA GLY A 117 13.04 -10.40 7.48
C GLY A 117 14.46 -10.24 6.95
N ILE A 118 14.65 -9.44 5.90
CA ILE A 118 15.97 -9.12 5.35
C ILE A 118 16.75 -8.21 6.32
N GLN A 119 16.12 -7.21 6.91
CA GLN A 119 16.75 -6.36 7.93
C GLN A 119 17.25 -7.20 9.12
N LYS A 120 16.45 -8.13 9.63
CA LYS A 120 16.87 -9.07 10.69
C LYS A 120 18.06 -9.92 10.26
N GLN A 121 18.07 -10.42 9.02
CA GLN A 121 19.20 -11.17 8.46
C GLN A 121 20.48 -10.33 8.40
N ILE A 122 20.40 -9.06 8.00
CA ILE A 122 21.55 -8.13 7.97
C ILE A 122 22.06 -7.85 9.39
N HIS A 123 21.16 -7.56 10.32
CA HIS A 123 21.50 -7.21 11.70
C HIS A 123 22.09 -8.39 12.50
N SER A 124 21.75 -9.62 12.14
CA SER A 124 22.32 -10.84 12.76
C SER A 124 23.76 -11.17 12.34
N LYS A 125 24.31 -10.48 11.33
CA LYS A 125 25.67 -10.73 10.83
C LYS A 125 26.72 -9.98 11.66
N SER A 126 28.00 -10.36 11.47
CA SER A 126 29.13 -9.66 12.07
C SER A 126 29.12 -8.16 11.74
N MET A 127 29.61 -7.34 12.67
CA MET A 127 29.57 -5.87 12.57
C MET A 127 30.13 -5.35 11.24
N LEU A 128 31.26 -5.89 10.78
CA LEU A 128 31.87 -5.51 9.50
C LEU A 128 30.93 -5.79 8.31
N ARG A 129 30.32 -6.98 8.24
CA ARG A 129 29.40 -7.35 7.16
C ARG A 129 28.14 -6.48 7.20
N LYS A 130 27.59 -6.23 8.38
CA LYS A 130 26.44 -5.35 8.59
C LYS A 130 26.70 -3.94 8.06
N VAL A 131 27.84 -3.34 8.42
CA VAL A 131 28.20 -1.98 7.97
C VAL A 131 28.34 -1.92 6.45
N VAL A 132 29.02 -2.90 5.84
CA VAL A 132 29.19 -2.97 4.39
C VAL A 132 27.85 -3.13 3.67
N GLU A 133 27.00 -4.06 4.10
CA GLU A 133 25.69 -4.30 3.47
C GLU A 133 24.77 -3.07 3.57
N LEU A 134 24.71 -2.42 4.74
CA LEU A 134 23.94 -1.19 4.93
C LEU A 134 24.48 -0.02 4.08
N ALA A 135 25.81 0.10 3.95
CA ALA A 135 26.42 1.10 3.09
C ALA A 135 26.10 0.88 1.60
N LEU A 136 26.15 -0.37 1.13
CA LEU A 136 25.79 -0.72 -0.25
C LEU A 136 24.30 -0.47 -0.55
N ILE A 137 23.41 -0.74 0.41
CA ILE A 137 21.99 -0.42 0.30
C ILE A 137 21.80 1.09 0.19
N ARG A 138 22.45 1.90 1.04
CA ARG A 138 22.40 3.37 0.97
C ARG A 138 22.88 3.90 -0.39
N VAL A 139 24.01 3.39 -0.88
CA VAL A 139 24.53 3.72 -2.21
C VAL A 139 23.52 3.39 -3.30
N SER A 140 22.85 2.24 -3.20
CA SER A 140 21.86 1.81 -4.19
C SER A 140 20.58 2.65 -4.13
N LEU A 141 20.12 3.04 -2.94
CA LEU A 141 19.00 3.96 -2.76
C LEU A 141 19.30 5.30 -3.44
N THR A 142 20.47 5.88 -3.19
CA THR A 142 20.90 7.14 -3.83
C THR A 142 21.04 6.98 -5.35
N TYR A 143 21.64 5.88 -5.81
CA TYR A 143 21.76 5.58 -7.24
C TYR A 143 20.39 5.53 -7.94
N VAL A 144 19.44 4.77 -7.38
CA VAL A 144 18.09 4.63 -7.93
C VAL A 144 17.34 5.96 -7.93
N GLU A 145 17.47 6.75 -6.87
CA GLU A 145 16.84 8.07 -6.80
C GLU A 145 17.38 9.02 -7.87
N MET A 146 18.71 9.11 -8.01
CA MET A 146 19.35 9.91 -9.05
C MET A 146 18.97 9.41 -10.45
N LYS A 147 18.86 8.09 -10.61
CA LYS A 147 18.37 7.46 -11.85
C LYS A 147 16.98 7.95 -12.22
N ARG A 148 16.04 7.93 -11.27
CA ARG A 148 14.68 8.42 -11.49
C ARG A 148 14.64 9.89 -11.85
N ILE A 149 15.45 10.72 -11.18
CA ILE A 149 15.52 12.15 -11.47
C ILE A 149 15.95 12.38 -12.93
N TYR A 150 17.04 11.77 -13.39
CA TYR A 150 17.49 12.00 -14.77
C TYR A 150 16.62 11.29 -15.81
N GLU A 151 15.89 10.22 -15.44
CA GLU A 151 14.89 9.58 -16.30
C GLU A 151 13.57 10.36 -16.35
N GLY A 152 13.36 11.33 -15.45
CA GLY A 152 12.12 12.12 -15.39
C GLY A 152 10.97 11.39 -14.69
N MET A 153 11.28 10.38 -13.88
CA MET A 153 10.37 9.45 -13.22
C MET A 153 10.32 9.68 -11.69
N TYR A 154 10.71 10.87 -11.24
CA TYR A 154 10.71 11.27 -9.84
C TYR A 154 9.52 12.18 -9.60
N LEU A 155 8.53 11.71 -8.83
CA LEU A 155 7.28 12.42 -8.59
C LEU A 155 7.51 13.70 -7.77
N THR A 156 6.96 14.82 -8.25
CA THR A 156 6.95 16.10 -7.52
C THR A 156 5.53 16.65 -7.46
N PRO A 157 5.05 17.09 -6.29
CA PRO A 157 3.71 17.66 -6.14
C PRO A 157 3.57 19.09 -6.70
N LYS A 158 4.65 19.70 -7.20
CA LYS A 158 4.62 21.09 -7.65
C LYS A 158 3.85 21.22 -8.97
N GLU A 159 2.84 22.09 -8.99
CA GLU A 159 2.07 22.41 -10.21
C GLU A 159 2.94 23.09 -11.27
N GLN A 160 3.79 24.04 -10.85
CA GLN A 160 4.61 24.83 -11.75
C GLN A 160 5.83 24.07 -12.27
N GLN A 161 6.06 24.17 -13.58
CA GLN A 161 7.26 23.61 -14.21
C GLN A 161 8.51 24.38 -13.75
N PRO A 162 9.63 23.68 -13.51
CA PRO A 162 10.90 24.34 -13.20
C PRO A 162 11.43 25.11 -14.41
N SER A 163 12.32 26.08 -14.18
CA SER A 163 13.01 26.77 -15.27
C SER A 163 13.91 25.79 -16.05
N HIS A 164 14.10 26.04 -17.34
CA HIS A 164 14.93 25.19 -18.20
C HIS A 164 16.36 24.99 -17.66
N ILE A 165 16.98 26.05 -17.14
CA ILE A 165 18.34 26.00 -16.60
C ILE A 165 18.38 25.13 -15.34
N ALA A 166 17.43 25.32 -14.41
CA ALA A 166 17.36 24.51 -13.21
C ALA A 166 17.12 23.02 -13.53
N ALA A 167 16.21 22.73 -14.46
CA ALA A 167 15.93 21.38 -14.91
C ALA A 167 17.15 20.72 -15.59
N LEU A 168 17.90 21.47 -16.39
CA LEU A 168 19.11 20.98 -17.05
C LEU A 168 20.23 20.67 -16.05
N LEU A 169 20.48 21.58 -15.10
CA LEU A 169 21.49 21.39 -14.05
C LEU A 169 21.15 20.18 -13.18
N ASP A 170 19.89 20.07 -12.77
CA ASP A 170 19.41 18.95 -11.96
C ASP A 170 19.54 17.61 -12.70
N TRP A 171 19.20 17.58 -13.99
CA TRP A 171 19.38 16.41 -14.86
C TRP A 171 20.85 16.02 -15.00
N LEU A 172 21.74 16.99 -15.26
CA LEU A 172 23.19 16.76 -15.40
C LEU A 172 23.80 16.23 -14.10
N CYS A 173 23.50 16.87 -12.96
CA CYS A 173 23.95 16.46 -11.65
C CYS A 173 23.49 15.03 -11.31
N ALA A 174 22.21 14.74 -11.49
CA ALA A 174 21.66 13.41 -11.22
C ALA A 174 22.29 12.34 -12.11
N ARG A 175 22.50 12.63 -13.41
CA ARG A 175 23.17 11.70 -14.34
C ARG A 175 24.62 11.44 -13.95
N MET A 176 25.36 12.47 -13.57
CA MET A 176 26.76 12.35 -13.13
C MET A 176 26.87 11.52 -11.84
N ILE A 177 26.06 11.82 -10.83
CA ILE A 177 26.05 11.08 -9.57
C ILE A 177 25.66 9.61 -9.82
N ALA A 178 24.61 9.36 -10.61
CA ALA A 178 24.22 8.00 -10.95
C ALA A 178 25.31 7.23 -11.70
N ALA A 179 26.06 7.89 -12.59
CA ALA A 179 27.19 7.28 -13.29
C ALA A 179 28.34 6.91 -12.33
N ILE A 180 28.62 7.76 -11.34
CA ILE A 180 29.65 7.50 -10.30
C ILE A 180 29.23 6.33 -9.40
N LEU A 181 27.94 6.24 -9.03
CA LEU A 181 27.45 5.20 -8.12
C LEU A 181 27.16 3.85 -8.83
N LEU A 182 27.04 3.84 -10.17
CA LEU A 182 26.71 2.65 -10.95
C LEU A 182 27.65 1.46 -10.68
N PRO A 183 29.00 1.60 -10.66
CA PRO A 183 29.88 0.45 -10.39
C PRO A 183 29.67 -0.15 -9.00
N LEU A 184 29.44 0.69 -7.99
CA LEU A 184 29.16 0.24 -6.61
C LEU A 184 27.79 -0.45 -6.54
N HIS A 185 26.78 0.07 -7.22
CA HIS A 185 25.47 -0.59 -7.32
C HIS A 185 25.57 -1.96 -8.01
N MET A 186 26.35 -2.08 -9.09
CA MET A 186 26.59 -3.34 -9.78
C MET A 186 27.34 -4.36 -8.90
N LEU A 187 28.29 -3.89 -8.09
CA LEU A 187 28.96 -4.73 -7.09
C LEU A 187 27.97 -5.23 -6.03
N ALA A 188 27.12 -4.34 -5.50
CA ALA A 188 26.09 -4.68 -4.53
C ALA A 188 25.11 -5.73 -5.08
N LYS A 189 24.70 -5.57 -6.34
CA LYS A 189 23.83 -6.51 -7.05
C LYS A 189 24.41 -7.92 -7.11
N LYS A 190 25.70 -8.03 -7.43
CA LYS A 190 26.37 -9.34 -7.56
C LYS A 190 26.62 -10.02 -6.22
N VAL A 191 27.06 -9.27 -5.21
CA VAL A 191 27.54 -9.82 -3.93
C VAL A 191 26.44 -9.98 -2.90
N VAL A 192 25.55 -8.99 -2.78
CA VAL A 192 24.54 -8.92 -1.71
C VAL A 192 23.16 -9.27 -2.24
N TYR A 193 22.71 -8.62 -3.32
CA TYR A 193 21.31 -8.71 -3.74
C TYR A 193 20.98 -10.02 -4.44
N SER A 194 21.95 -10.68 -5.07
CA SER A 194 21.79 -12.04 -5.59
C SER A 194 21.30 -13.02 -4.52
N LYS A 195 21.80 -12.88 -3.29
CA LYS A 195 21.36 -13.68 -2.14
C LYS A 195 19.93 -13.29 -1.71
N PHE A 196 19.63 -11.99 -1.61
CA PHE A 196 18.27 -11.55 -1.28
C PHE A 196 17.26 -12.00 -2.32
N HIS A 197 17.58 -11.95 -3.61
CA HIS A 197 16.72 -12.47 -4.68
C HIS A 197 16.46 -13.97 -4.53
N SER A 198 17.48 -14.76 -4.17
CA SER A 198 17.29 -16.20 -3.91
C SER A 198 16.39 -16.45 -2.69
N ASP A 199 16.49 -15.61 -1.66
CA ASP A 199 15.69 -15.71 -0.44
C ASP A 199 14.23 -15.25 -0.64
N ILE A 200 14.00 -14.22 -1.46
CA ILE A 200 12.67 -13.68 -1.81
C ILE A 200 11.97 -14.57 -2.84
N GLY A 201 12.69 -15.07 -3.84
CA GLY A 201 12.21 -16.04 -4.82
C GLY A 201 11.27 -15.53 -5.91
N ILE A 202 11.00 -14.23 -5.99
CA ILE A 202 10.14 -13.64 -7.04
C ILE A 202 10.97 -13.36 -8.30
N ARG A 203 10.56 -13.91 -9.45
CA ARG A 203 11.34 -13.85 -10.70
C ARG A 203 11.02 -12.70 -11.64
N LYS A 204 9.75 -12.29 -11.77
CA LYS A 204 9.34 -11.20 -12.69
C LYS A 204 8.88 -9.97 -11.91
N ALA A 205 7.79 -10.07 -11.16
CA ALA A 205 7.20 -8.92 -10.47
C ALA A 205 6.33 -9.30 -9.27
N ALA A 206 6.28 -8.41 -8.29
CA ALA A 206 5.28 -8.43 -7.24
C ALA A 206 4.35 -7.23 -7.36
N ILE A 207 3.09 -7.41 -7.01
CA ILE A 207 2.09 -6.37 -7.03
C ILE A 207 1.53 -6.21 -5.62
N SER A 208 1.67 -5.00 -5.08
CA SER A 208 1.06 -4.57 -3.82
C SER A 208 -0.28 -3.91 -4.09
N GLY A 209 -1.30 -4.26 -3.31
CA GLY A 209 -2.61 -3.63 -3.35
C GLY A 209 -3.44 -3.93 -2.10
N GLY A 210 -4.65 -3.35 -2.01
CA GLY A 210 -5.53 -3.54 -0.85
C GLY A 210 -5.14 -2.73 0.41
N GLY A 211 -4.06 -1.95 0.35
CA GLY A 211 -3.61 -1.02 1.38
C GLY A 211 -2.54 -0.06 0.84
N SER A 212 -2.13 0.92 1.65
CA SER A 212 -1.04 1.83 1.27
C SER A 212 0.31 1.13 1.39
N LEU A 213 1.17 1.30 0.38
CA LEU A 213 2.51 0.73 0.36
C LEU A 213 3.50 1.75 0.96
N PRO A 214 4.16 1.45 2.10
CA PRO A 214 5.07 2.41 2.71
C PRO A 214 6.26 2.75 1.79
N SER A 215 6.55 4.04 1.66
CA SER A 215 7.63 4.55 0.78
C SER A 215 9.00 3.89 1.03
N HIS A 216 9.32 3.57 2.29
CA HIS A 216 10.60 2.95 2.64
C HIS A 216 10.72 1.51 2.13
N VAL A 217 9.62 0.77 2.11
CA VAL A 217 9.53 -0.59 1.57
C VAL A 217 9.65 -0.55 0.05
N ASP A 218 8.90 0.35 -0.58
CA ASP A 218 8.87 0.57 -2.03
C ASP A 218 10.28 0.90 -2.57
N ARG A 219 10.95 1.89 -1.95
CA ARG A 219 12.33 2.28 -2.28
C ARG A 219 13.33 1.15 -2.03
N PHE A 220 13.16 0.38 -0.96
CA PHE A 220 14.06 -0.72 -0.64
C PHE A 220 14.00 -1.83 -1.71
N PHE A 221 12.80 -2.29 -2.08
CA PHE A 221 12.65 -3.35 -3.09
C PHE A 221 13.22 -2.92 -4.44
N GLU A 222 13.00 -1.66 -4.82
CA GLU A 222 13.63 -1.12 -6.02
C GLU A 222 15.16 -1.10 -5.92
N ALA A 223 15.72 -0.65 -4.79
CA ALA A 223 17.17 -0.57 -4.59
C ALA A 223 17.87 -1.93 -4.67
N ILE A 224 17.22 -3.00 -4.23
CA ILE A 224 17.77 -4.36 -4.34
C ILE A 224 17.50 -5.00 -5.72
N GLY A 225 16.63 -4.41 -6.54
CA GLY A 225 16.34 -4.86 -7.90
C GLY A 225 15.16 -5.83 -8.01
N VAL A 226 14.22 -5.80 -7.06
CA VAL A 226 12.95 -6.52 -7.13
C VAL A 226 11.87 -5.58 -7.67
N ASN A 227 11.19 -6.00 -8.74
CA ASN A 227 10.10 -5.22 -9.32
C ASN A 227 8.86 -5.30 -8.42
N LEU A 228 8.64 -4.28 -7.59
CA LEU A 228 7.41 -4.08 -6.83
C LEU A 228 6.55 -3.02 -7.51
N GLN A 229 5.37 -3.41 -7.98
CA GLN A 229 4.34 -2.54 -8.53
C GLN A 229 3.31 -2.24 -7.43
N ASN A 230 2.72 -1.04 -7.46
CA ASN A 230 1.60 -0.68 -6.59
C ASN A 230 0.32 -0.58 -7.43
N GLY A 231 -0.79 -1.10 -6.91
CA GLY A 231 -2.09 -1.12 -7.56
C GLY A 231 -3.17 -0.63 -6.62
N TYR A 232 -4.20 -0.01 -7.20
CA TYR A 232 -5.33 0.53 -6.48
C TYR A 232 -6.65 0.03 -7.05
N GLY A 233 -7.60 -0.08 -6.12
CA GLY A 233 -9.01 -0.22 -6.40
C GLY A 233 -9.75 -0.83 -5.22
N MET A 234 -11.03 -1.10 -5.44
CA MET A 234 -11.96 -1.46 -4.38
C MET A 234 -12.98 -2.49 -4.88
N THR A 235 -13.71 -3.15 -4.00
CA THR A 235 -14.68 -4.19 -4.40
C THR A 235 -15.71 -3.64 -5.40
N GLU A 236 -16.11 -2.38 -5.21
CA GLU A 236 -17.05 -1.60 -6.02
C GLU A 236 -16.54 -1.32 -7.45
N THR A 237 -15.27 -1.59 -7.74
CA THR A 237 -14.65 -1.44 -9.06
C THR A 237 -14.11 -2.76 -9.60
N ALA A 238 -14.56 -3.88 -9.04
CA ALA A 238 -14.33 -5.23 -9.54
C ALA A 238 -12.90 -5.78 -9.74
N PRO A 239 -11.80 -5.46 -9.02
CA PRO A 239 -11.51 -4.33 -8.17
C PRO A 239 -10.49 -3.34 -8.75
N VAL A 240 -9.62 -3.72 -9.70
CA VAL A 240 -8.48 -2.88 -10.10
C VAL A 240 -8.95 -1.71 -10.97
N THR A 241 -8.43 -0.52 -10.70
CA THR A 241 -8.73 0.72 -11.45
C THR A 241 -7.48 1.38 -12.00
N ALA A 242 -6.37 1.32 -11.26
CA ALA A 242 -5.08 1.82 -11.67
C ALA A 242 -3.96 0.96 -11.08
N ALA A 243 -2.85 0.86 -11.79
CA ALA A 243 -1.64 0.26 -11.25
C ALA A 243 -0.39 0.78 -11.96
N ARG A 244 0.74 0.68 -11.26
CA ARG A 244 2.06 0.90 -11.85
C ARG A 244 2.39 -0.22 -12.83
N ARG A 245 3.11 0.11 -13.90
CA ARG A 245 3.52 -0.83 -14.95
C ARG A 245 5.00 -1.16 -14.82
N LEU A 246 5.43 -2.32 -15.29
CA LEU A 246 6.86 -2.67 -15.31
C LEU A 246 7.71 -1.67 -16.11
N SER A 247 7.18 -1.18 -17.23
CA SER A 247 7.83 -0.16 -18.05
C SER A 247 7.73 1.25 -17.47
N HIS A 248 6.84 1.47 -16.50
CA HIS A 248 6.49 2.78 -15.98
C HIS A 248 6.07 2.72 -14.52
N ASN A 249 7.07 2.58 -13.64
CA ASN A 249 6.88 2.35 -12.21
C ASN A 249 7.28 3.61 -11.41
N VAL A 250 6.41 4.62 -11.31
CA VAL A 250 6.70 5.85 -10.54
C VAL A 250 6.38 5.64 -9.06
N LEU A 251 7.39 5.68 -8.18
CA LEU A 251 7.18 5.48 -6.74
C LEU A 251 6.32 6.60 -6.13
N GLY A 252 5.63 6.27 -5.04
CA GLY A 252 4.68 7.17 -4.37
C GLY A 252 3.33 7.31 -5.10
N SER A 253 3.15 6.68 -6.27
CA SER A 253 1.89 6.72 -7.01
C SER A 253 1.13 5.38 -6.95
N ILE A 254 -0.09 5.36 -7.48
CA ILE A 254 -0.81 4.13 -7.83
C ILE A 254 -0.70 3.81 -9.33
N GLY A 255 0.10 4.59 -10.08
CA GLY A 255 0.31 4.44 -11.50
C GLY A 255 -0.80 5.04 -12.36
N HIS A 256 -0.96 4.50 -13.57
CA HIS A 256 -1.97 4.97 -14.50
C HIS A 256 -3.27 4.17 -14.38
N PRO A 257 -4.39 4.79 -14.76
CA PRO A 257 -5.63 4.05 -14.97
C PRO A 257 -5.41 2.85 -15.91
N ILE A 258 -6.10 1.74 -15.63
CA ILE A 258 -6.19 0.64 -16.57
C ILE A 258 -7.01 1.08 -17.80
N ARG A 259 -6.93 0.34 -18.90
CA ARG A 259 -7.64 0.72 -20.14
C ARG A 259 -9.12 0.94 -19.88
N HIS A 260 -9.72 1.89 -20.60
CA HIS A 260 -11.14 2.25 -20.47
C HIS A 260 -11.57 2.64 -19.04
N THR A 261 -10.63 3.07 -18.20
CA THR A 261 -10.90 3.62 -16.88
C THR A 261 -10.53 5.09 -16.86
N GLU A 262 -11.46 5.90 -16.35
CA GLU A 262 -11.30 7.33 -16.20
C GLU A 262 -11.24 7.69 -14.73
N PHE A 263 -10.39 8.67 -14.42
CA PHE A 263 -10.25 9.27 -13.11
C PHE A 263 -10.53 10.77 -13.24
N LYS A 264 -11.23 11.32 -12.26
CA LYS A 264 -11.32 12.76 -12.04
C LYS A 264 -11.12 13.05 -10.56
N ILE A 265 -10.53 14.22 -10.28
CA ILE A 265 -10.37 14.74 -8.93
C ILE A 265 -11.40 15.85 -8.78
N VAL A 266 -12.19 15.81 -7.72
CA VAL A 266 -13.22 16.83 -7.46
C VAL A 266 -13.02 17.49 -6.11
N ASP A 267 -13.46 18.73 -5.99
CA ASP A 267 -13.55 19.42 -4.71
C ASP A 267 -14.55 18.70 -3.79
N ALA A 268 -14.25 18.66 -2.49
CA ALA A 268 -15.06 17.93 -1.53
C ALA A 268 -16.42 18.61 -1.24
N GLU A 269 -16.51 19.94 -1.41
CA GLU A 269 -17.70 20.73 -1.13
C GLU A 269 -18.50 21.03 -2.39
N THR A 270 -17.83 21.45 -3.47
CA THR A 270 -18.52 21.87 -4.70
C THR A 270 -18.75 20.75 -5.71
N ASP A 271 -18.06 19.62 -5.55
CA ASP A 271 -18.04 18.49 -6.50
C ASP A 271 -17.52 18.87 -7.92
N GLU A 272 -16.92 20.05 -8.06
CA GLU A 272 -16.34 20.53 -9.31
C GLU A 272 -15.00 19.86 -9.59
N SER A 273 -14.70 19.64 -10.87
CA SER A 273 -13.43 19.02 -11.28
C SER A 273 -12.25 19.94 -11.01
N LEU A 274 -11.25 19.42 -10.31
CA LEU A 274 -10.01 20.10 -10.00
C LEU A 274 -8.94 19.85 -11.08
N PRO A 275 -8.03 20.82 -11.32
CA PRO A 275 -6.95 20.64 -12.27
C PRO A 275 -5.87 19.67 -11.75
N PRO A 276 -5.04 19.10 -12.64
CA PRO A 276 -3.90 18.26 -12.23
C PRO A 276 -2.95 19.01 -11.28
N GLY A 277 -2.48 18.31 -10.25
CA GLY A 277 -1.63 18.84 -9.17
C GLY A 277 -2.40 19.29 -7.93
N THR A 278 -3.72 19.50 -8.04
CA THR A 278 -4.57 19.86 -6.90
C THR A 278 -5.20 18.62 -6.26
N LYS A 279 -5.25 18.62 -4.92
CA LYS A 279 -5.79 17.52 -4.11
C LYS A 279 -7.31 17.61 -4.02
N GLY A 280 -7.98 16.46 -4.04
CA GLY A 280 -9.43 16.37 -3.85
C GLY A 280 -9.92 14.92 -3.77
N ILE A 281 -11.24 14.73 -3.87
CA ILE A 281 -11.88 13.42 -3.86
C ILE A 281 -11.68 12.73 -5.21
N VAL A 282 -11.23 11.48 -5.17
CA VAL A 282 -11.05 10.66 -6.36
C VAL A 282 -12.38 10.05 -6.78
N LYS A 283 -12.79 10.32 -8.02
CA LYS A 283 -13.92 9.65 -8.67
C LYS A 283 -13.42 8.79 -9.83
N VAL A 284 -14.02 7.61 -9.98
CA VAL A 284 -13.65 6.63 -11.01
C VAL A 284 -14.85 6.28 -11.87
N ARG A 285 -14.65 6.18 -13.18
CA ARG A 285 -15.66 5.70 -14.13
C ARG A 285 -15.05 4.66 -15.06
N GLY A 286 -15.79 3.61 -15.36
CA GLY A 286 -15.38 2.61 -16.34
C GLY A 286 -16.22 1.34 -16.28
N PRO A 287 -16.01 0.38 -17.22
CA PRO A 287 -16.79 -0.85 -17.30
C PRO A 287 -16.70 -1.76 -16.07
N GLN A 288 -15.72 -1.54 -15.21
CA GLN A 288 -15.52 -2.29 -13.96
C GLN A 288 -16.31 -1.76 -12.77
N VAL A 289 -16.90 -0.57 -12.87
CA VAL A 289 -17.70 0.01 -11.79
C VAL A 289 -18.96 -0.83 -11.57
N MET A 290 -19.26 -1.14 -10.30
CA MET A 290 -20.37 -1.99 -9.88
C MET A 290 -21.73 -1.51 -10.42
N LYS A 291 -22.69 -2.42 -10.45
CA LYS A 291 -24.10 -2.07 -10.73
C LYS A 291 -24.77 -1.32 -9.56
N GLY A 292 -24.25 -1.51 -8.35
CA GLY A 292 -24.77 -0.92 -7.12
C GLY A 292 -24.74 -1.90 -5.95
N TYR A 293 -25.33 -1.50 -4.81
CA TYR A 293 -25.45 -2.36 -3.64
C TYR A 293 -26.78 -3.14 -3.65
N TYR A 294 -26.69 -4.44 -3.36
CA TYR A 294 -27.83 -5.36 -3.36
C TYR A 294 -28.90 -4.90 -2.38
N LYS A 295 -30.12 -4.70 -2.89
CA LYS A 295 -31.30 -4.23 -2.14
C LYS A 295 -31.05 -2.92 -1.35
N ASN A 296 -30.12 -2.09 -1.79
CA ASN A 296 -29.78 -0.83 -1.11
C ASN A 296 -29.60 0.32 -2.11
N PRO A 297 -30.70 0.82 -2.72
CA PRO A 297 -30.64 1.91 -3.70
C PRO A 297 -30.10 3.21 -3.09
N ARG A 298 -30.50 3.54 -1.86
CA ARG A 298 -30.02 4.73 -1.15
C ARG A 298 -28.50 4.76 -1.01
N ALA A 299 -27.88 3.65 -0.59
CA ALA A 299 -26.42 3.60 -0.49
C ALA A 299 -25.74 3.62 -1.87
N THR A 300 -26.45 3.18 -2.92
CA THR A 300 -25.93 3.18 -4.30
C THR A 300 -25.89 4.61 -4.83
N GLU A 301 -26.99 5.35 -4.73
CA GLU A 301 -27.10 6.75 -5.15
C GLU A 301 -26.14 7.68 -4.41
N GLN A 302 -25.73 7.33 -3.19
CA GLN A 302 -24.73 8.09 -2.42
C GLN A 302 -23.31 8.01 -2.99
N VAL A 303 -22.98 6.96 -3.73
CA VAL A 303 -21.62 6.73 -4.24
C VAL A 303 -21.55 6.70 -5.75
N LEU A 304 -22.64 6.39 -6.45
CA LEU A 304 -22.69 6.28 -7.89
C LEU A 304 -23.63 7.35 -8.45
N ASP A 305 -23.09 8.26 -9.26
CA ASP A 305 -23.89 9.30 -9.92
C ASP A 305 -24.56 8.80 -11.23
N LYS A 306 -25.40 9.65 -11.82
CA LYS A 306 -26.14 9.33 -13.04
C LYS A 306 -25.25 9.17 -14.28
N ASP A 307 -24.05 9.74 -14.25
CA ASP A 307 -23.06 9.68 -15.32
C ASP A 307 -22.10 8.49 -15.17
N GLY A 308 -22.32 7.64 -14.16
CA GLY A 308 -21.55 6.44 -13.88
C GLY A 308 -20.24 6.68 -13.14
N TRP A 309 -20.03 7.86 -12.54
CA TRP A 309 -18.88 8.08 -11.67
C TRP A 309 -19.14 7.53 -10.28
N LEU A 310 -18.21 6.69 -9.83
CA LEU A 310 -18.13 6.21 -8.47
C LEU A 310 -17.27 7.18 -7.64
N ASN A 311 -17.87 7.75 -6.60
CA ASN A 311 -17.15 8.38 -5.50
C ASN A 311 -16.46 7.29 -4.65
N THR A 312 -15.14 7.26 -4.70
CA THR A 312 -14.33 6.26 -4.00
C THR A 312 -14.23 6.55 -2.50
N GLY A 313 -14.43 7.80 -2.09
CA GLY A 313 -14.15 8.28 -0.73
C GLY A 313 -12.65 8.42 -0.41
N ASP A 314 -11.77 8.24 -1.40
CA ASP A 314 -10.32 8.39 -1.27
C ASP A 314 -9.88 9.79 -1.73
N ILE A 315 -8.83 10.31 -1.09
CA ILE A 315 -8.21 11.60 -1.40
C ILE A 315 -6.97 11.37 -2.26
N GLY A 316 -6.82 12.18 -3.30
CA GLY A 316 -5.69 12.09 -4.20
C GLY A 316 -5.59 13.26 -5.17
N TRP A 317 -4.62 13.16 -6.07
CA TRP A 317 -4.37 14.12 -7.13
C TRP A 317 -3.82 13.42 -8.38
N ILE A 318 -3.96 14.07 -9.53
CA ILE A 318 -3.38 13.61 -10.79
C ILE A 318 -2.12 14.43 -11.05
N ALA A 319 -1.02 13.75 -11.35
CA ALA A 319 0.24 14.41 -11.60
C ALA A 319 0.17 15.29 -12.87
N PRO A 320 0.58 16.58 -12.78
CA PRO A 320 0.52 17.49 -13.90
C PRO A 320 1.50 17.07 -15.01
N HIS A 321 1.16 17.44 -16.25
CA HIS A 321 2.05 17.21 -17.38
C HIS A 321 3.17 18.25 -17.39
N HIS A 322 4.40 17.78 -17.18
CA HIS A 322 5.61 18.58 -17.32
C HIS A 322 6.41 18.15 -18.54
N SER A 323 6.91 19.10 -19.34
CA SER A 323 7.79 18.77 -20.48
C SER A 323 9.26 18.60 -20.05
N ILE A 324 9.63 19.16 -18.89
CA ILE A 324 10.99 19.21 -18.36
C ILE A 324 11.00 18.95 -16.84
N GLY A 325 12.18 18.73 -16.29
CA GLY A 325 12.39 18.51 -14.85
C GLY A 325 12.23 17.06 -14.40
N ARG A 326 12.17 16.89 -13.07
CA ARG A 326 12.17 15.60 -12.37
C ARG A 326 10.97 14.71 -12.68
N SER A 327 9.84 15.34 -13.01
CA SER A 327 8.52 14.72 -13.19
C SER A 327 8.04 14.67 -14.64
N ARG A 328 8.92 14.93 -15.62
CA ARG A 328 8.50 15.06 -17.04
C ARG A 328 7.83 13.82 -17.63
N ASN A 329 8.08 12.65 -17.04
CA ASN A 329 7.44 11.39 -17.41
C ASN A 329 6.37 10.96 -16.41
N CYS A 330 5.92 11.82 -15.49
CA CYS A 330 4.92 11.47 -14.47
C CYS A 330 3.50 11.92 -14.80
N GLY A 331 3.27 12.66 -15.89
CA GLY A 331 1.97 13.29 -16.16
C GLY A 331 0.83 12.28 -16.36
N GLY A 332 -0.33 12.55 -15.75
CA GLY A 332 -1.50 11.68 -15.83
C GLY A 332 -1.45 10.44 -14.93
N ILE A 333 -0.43 10.33 -14.08
CA ILE A 333 -0.36 9.32 -13.01
C ILE A 333 -1.23 9.76 -11.84
N VAL A 334 -1.90 8.81 -11.21
CA VAL A 334 -2.74 9.08 -10.04
C VAL A 334 -1.95 8.82 -8.75
N VAL A 335 -2.11 9.71 -7.78
CA VAL A 335 -1.52 9.63 -6.45
C VAL A 335 -2.64 9.62 -5.43
N LEU A 336 -2.57 8.72 -4.46
CA LEU A 336 -3.49 8.66 -3.32
C LEU A 336 -2.76 9.07 -2.05
N GLU A 337 -3.44 9.82 -1.20
CA GLU A 337 -2.87 10.38 0.02
C GLU A 337 -3.65 10.02 1.28
N GLY A 338 -4.85 9.44 1.14
CA GLY A 338 -5.65 9.06 2.29
C GLY A 338 -7.09 8.75 1.94
N ARG A 339 -7.93 8.70 2.97
CA ARG A 339 -9.38 8.53 2.83
C ARG A 339 -10.09 9.66 3.53
N ALA A 340 -11.05 10.28 2.86
CA ALA A 340 -11.79 11.43 3.39
C ALA A 340 -12.51 11.15 4.71
N LYS A 341 -12.84 9.88 4.99
CA LYS A 341 -13.45 9.45 6.25
C LYS A 341 -12.44 9.04 7.33
N ASP A 342 -11.20 8.77 6.94
CA ASP A 342 -10.14 8.41 7.87
C ASP A 342 -9.31 9.66 8.29
N THR A 343 -9.49 10.80 7.59
CA THR A 343 -8.98 12.12 7.97
C THR A 343 -9.43 12.47 9.39
N ILE A 344 -8.47 12.76 10.26
CA ILE A 344 -8.72 13.19 11.63
C ILE A 344 -8.94 14.70 11.63
N VAL A 345 -10.10 15.13 12.12
CA VAL A 345 -10.36 16.56 12.34
C VAL A 345 -10.07 16.87 13.81
N LEU A 346 -9.07 17.71 14.04
CA LEU A 346 -8.74 18.19 15.38
C LEU A 346 -9.76 19.22 15.85
N SER A 347 -9.86 19.46 17.16
CA SER A 347 -10.72 20.51 17.72
C SER A 347 -10.29 21.93 17.28
N THR A 348 -9.09 22.07 16.71
CA THR A 348 -8.57 23.30 16.08
C THR A 348 -9.20 23.56 14.71
N GLY A 349 -9.89 22.57 14.12
CA GLY A 349 -10.40 22.60 12.75
C GLY A 349 -9.38 22.14 11.71
N GLU A 350 -8.19 21.72 12.12
CA GLU A 350 -7.15 21.21 11.22
C GLU A 350 -7.45 19.76 10.81
N ASN A 351 -7.38 19.50 9.50
CA ASN A 351 -7.53 18.17 8.92
C ASN A 351 -6.17 17.49 8.83
N VAL A 352 -6.05 16.34 9.49
CA VAL A 352 -4.82 15.54 9.54
C VAL A 352 -5.05 14.21 8.84
N GLU A 353 -4.16 13.86 7.92
CA GLU A 353 -4.11 12.53 7.33
C GLU A 353 -3.25 11.61 8.22
N PRO A 354 -3.85 10.67 8.99
CA PRO A 354 -3.09 9.85 9.94
C PRO A 354 -2.07 8.93 9.24
N LEU A 355 -2.33 8.57 7.98
CA LEU A 355 -1.51 7.63 7.23
C LEU A 355 -0.07 8.12 7.01
N GLU A 356 0.13 9.42 6.79
CA GLU A 356 1.46 10.02 6.64
C GLU A 356 2.35 9.74 7.86
N ILE A 357 1.77 9.94 9.05
CA ILE A 357 2.44 9.76 10.34
C ILE A 357 2.65 8.27 10.62
N GLU A 358 1.64 7.44 10.37
CA GLU A 358 1.71 5.99 10.55
C GLU A 358 2.82 5.38 9.68
N GLU A 359 2.91 5.77 8.40
CA GLU A 359 3.95 5.29 7.48
C GLU A 359 5.35 5.76 7.89
N ALA A 360 5.48 6.99 8.41
CA ALA A 360 6.74 7.51 8.92
C ALA A 360 7.20 6.71 10.15
N ALA A 361 6.29 6.46 11.10
CA ALA A 361 6.54 5.67 12.30
C ALA A 361 6.93 4.22 11.99
N MET A 362 6.26 3.60 11.01
CA MET A 362 6.49 2.22 10.58
C MET A 362 7.87 1.98 9.95
N LYS A 363 8.65 3.03 9.66
CA LYS A 363 10.07 2.92 9.30
C LYS A 363 10.94 2.39 10.44
N SER A 364 10.48 2.52 11.69
CA SER A 364 11.22 2.04 12.86
C SER A 364 11.11 0.53 13.03
N ASN A 365 12.22 -0.11 13.39
CA ASN A 365 12.23 -1.52 13.77
C ASN A 365 11.58 -1.77 15.14
N LEU A 366 11.40 -0.72 15.95
CA LEU A 366 10.79 -0.78 17.28
C LEU A 366 9.25 -0.79 17.23
N ILE A 367 8.66 -0.27 16.16
CA ILE A 367 7.22 -0.17 15.99
C ILE A 367 6.75 -1.33 15.10
N HIS A 368 5.87 -2.18 15.63
CA HIS A 368 5.30 -3.30 14.89
C HIS A 368 4.03 -2.90 14.14
N GLN A 369 3.10 -2.23 14.82
CA GLN A 369 1.88 -1.66 14.24
C GLN A 369 1.57 -0.34 14.94
N ILE A 370 0.90 0.58 14.25
CA ILE A 370 0.51 1.89 14.79
C ILE A 370 -0.85 2.30 14.24
N VAL A 371 -1.64 2.97 15.08
CA VAL A 371 -2.88 3.67 14.71
C VAL A 371 -2.85 5.06 15.33
N VAL A 372 -2.82 6.10 14.50
CA VAL A 372 -2.93 7.49 14.94
C VAL A 372 -4.38 7.82 15.27
N ILE A 373 -4.59 8.52 16.37
CA ILE A 373 -5.90 8.88 16.90
C ILE A 373 -5.92 10.37 17.23
N GLY A 374 -7.10 10.91 17.53
CA GLY A 374 -7.26 12.32 17.89
C GLY A 374 -8.48 13.00 17.30
N GLN A 375 -9.51 12.25 16.89
CA GLN A 375 -10.76 12.82 16.42
C GLN A 375 -11.37 13.71 17.49
N ASP A 376 -11.65 14.97 17.14
CA ASP A 376 -12.20 16.02 18.02
C ASP A 376 -11.33 16.36 19.24
N GLN A 377 -10.04 15.98 19.21
CA GLN A 377 -9.06 16.29 20.26
C GLN A 377 -8.20 17.51 19.87
N ARG A 378 -7.59 18.17 20.85
CA ARG A 378 -6.67 19.31 20.60
C ARG A 378 -5.35 18.91 19.94
N ARG A 379 -4.95 17.65 20.06
CA ARG A 379 -3.68 17.11 19.55
C ARG A 379 -3.86 15.66 19.13
N LEU A 380 -2.97 15.19 18.27
CA LEU A 380 -2.91 13.78 17.87
C LEU A 380 -2.34 12.92 18.98
N GLY A 381 -2.72 11.65 18.98
CA GLY A 381 -2.18 10.59 19.82
C GLY A 381 -1.95 9.34 18.96
N ALA A 382 -1.36 8.29 19.54
CA ALA A 382 -1.18 7.03 18.81
C ALA A 382 -1.32 5.82 19.71
N ILE A 383 -1.86 4.74 19.14
CA ILE A 383 -1.85 3.40 19.73
C ILE A 383 -0.76 2.62 19.02
N VAL A 384 0.22 2.12 19.77
CA VAL A 384 1.41 1.46 19.22
C VAL A 384 1.54 0.05 19.77
N VAL A 385 1.67 -0.91 18.85
CA VAL A 385 2.12 -2.27 19.16
C VAL A 385 3.64 -2.30 18.96
N PRO A 386 4.45 -2.52 20.02
CA PRO A 386 5.90 -2.52 19.91
C PRO A 386 6.42 -3.88 19.41
N ASN A 387 7.57 -3.84 18.73
CA ASN A 387 8.34 -5.04 18.45
C ASN A 387 9.19 -5.39 19.68
N LYS A 388 8.68 -6.29 20.53
CA LYS A 388 9.32 -6.66 21.81
C LYS A 388 10.77 -7.12 21.64
N GLU A 389 11.06 -7.93 20.62
CA GLU A 389 12.43 -8.40 20.35
C GLU A 389 13.37 -7.23 20.04
N ALA A 390 12.93 -6.29 19.20
CA ALA A 390 13.74 -5.13 18.84
C ALA A 390 13.89 -4.14 20.00
N ALA A 391 12.85 -3.98 20.83
CA ALA A 391 12.89 -3.13 22.01
C ALA A 391 13.87 -3.65 23.06
N LEU A 392 13.89 -4.97 23.31
CA LEU A 392 14.85 -5.60 24.21
C LEU A 392 16.30 -5.42 23.73
N LEU A 393 16.55 -5.45 22.42
CA LEU A 393 17.87 -5.23 21.83
C LEU A 393 18.30 -3.75 21.82
N ALA A 394 17.35 -2.82 21.85
CA ALA A 394 17.59 -1.38 21.82
C ALA A 394 17.67 -0.75 23.21
N ALA A 395 17.22 -1.47 24.25
CA ALA A 395 17.39 -1.04 25.63
C ALA A 395 18.88 -0.82 25.93
N PRO A 396 19.25 0.26 26.63
CA PRO A 396 20.58 0.35 27.21
C PRO A 396 20.79 -0.91 28.06
N MET A 397 21.94 -1.58 27.93
CA MET A 397 22.34 -2.65 28.86
C MET A 397 22.40 -2.04 30.27
N ALA A 398 21.27 -2.05 30.97
CA ALA A 398 21.20 -1.70 32.37
C ALA A 398 21.86 -2.86 33.11
N SER A 399 23.04 -2.57 33.67
CA SER A 399 23.75 -3.41 34.63
C SER A 399 22.80 -3.90 35.71
N THR A 400 22.29 -5.11 35.53
CA THR A 400 21.54 -5.88 36.53
C THR A 400 21.96 -7.34 36.38
N GLU A 401 22.36 -7.94 37.50
CA GLU A 401 23.06 -9.23 37.60
C GLU A 401 22.20 -10.47 37.33
N ASP A 402 21.01 -10.34 36.74
CA ASP A 402 20.15 -11.49 36.41
C ASP A 402 19.84 -11.54 34.91
N ALA A 403 20.66 -12.27 34.17
CA ALA A 403 20.65 -12.36 32.72
C ALA A 403 19.47 -13.14 32.11
N ASP A 404 18.52 -13.65 32.91
CA ASP A 404 17.41 -14.50 32.41
C ASP A 404 16.01 -13.86 32.53
N THR A 405 15.85 -12.67 33.11
CA THR A 405 14.52 -12.00 33.20
C THR A 405 14.58 -10.46 33.12
N ALA A 406 15.39 -9.90 32.21
CA ALA A 406 15.38 -8.45 31.96
C ALA A 406 14.18 -8.02 31.08
N ALA A 407 12.98 -7.98 31.66
CA ALA A 407 11.82 -7.36 31.02
C ALA A 407 11.85 -5.83 31.23
N LEU A 408 11.84 -5.04 30.15
CA LEU A 408 11.61 -3.59 30.22
C LEU A 408 10.31 -3.30 30.97
N THR A 409 10.31 -2.32 31.87
CA THR A 409 9.05 -1.86 32.48
C THR A 409 8.19 -1.16 31.42
N ASN A 410 6.85 -1.19 31.58
CA ASN A 410 5.93 -0.55 30.62
C ASN A 410 6.22 0.94 30.41
N ASP A 411 6.68 1.65 31.45
CA ASP A 411 7.06 3.07 31.37
C ASP A 411 8.33 3.28 30.53
N GLN A 412 9.35 2.41 30.70
CA GLN A 412 10.58 2.47 29.91
C GLN A 412 10.30 2.18 28.44
N LEU A 413 9.47 1.15 28.18
CA LEU A 413 9.06 0.80 26.83
C LEU A 413 8.26 1.94 26.18
N THR A 414 7.32 2.55 26.92
CA THR A 414 6.50 3.67 26.44
C THR A 414 7.37 4.88 26.08
N ARG A 415 8.34 5.24 26.93
CA ARG A 415 9.28 6.33 26.64
C ARG A 415 10.14 6.04 25.41
N LEU A 416 10.70 4.84 25.31
CA LEU A 416 11.54 4.43 24.18
C LEU A 416 10.75 4.46 22.86
N ILE A 417 9.50 4.01 22.87
CA ILE A 417 8.61 4.07 21.71
C ILE A 417 8.22 5.52 21.39
N TYR A 418 7.92 6.34 22.39
CA TYR A 418 7.60 7.76 22.22
C TYR A 418 8.75 8.53 21.58
N ASP A 419 9.98 8.39 22.11
CA ASP A 419 11.16 9.08 21.59
C ASP A 419 11.47 8.67 20.14
N GLU A 420 11.36 7.37 19.85
CA GLU A 420 11.52 6.87 18.48
C GLU A 420 10.42 7.39 17.56
N LEU A 421 9.16 7.43 18.02
CA LEU A 421 8.04 7.95 17.25
C LEU A 421 8.28 9.42 16.87
N CYS A 422 8.60 10.28 17.85
CA CYS A 422 8.91 11.70 17.62
C CYS A 422 10.09 11.88 16.64
N THR A 423 11.12 11.05 16.77
CA THR A 423 12.29 11.07 15.87
C THR A 423 11.90 10.71 14.43
N ARG A 424 10.96 9.77 14.24
CA ARG A 424 10.51 9.33 12.91
C ARG A 424 9.50 10.27 12.28
N THR A 425 8.72 10.98 13.08
CA THR A 425 7.66 11.90 12.63
C THR A 425 8.12 13.35 12.62
N THR A 426 9.42 13.63 12.75
CA THR A 426 9.95 15.01 12.77
C THR A 426 9.66 15.78 11.48
N ASP A 427 9.68 15.09 10.34
CA ASP A 427 9.42 15.68 9.02
C ASP A 427 7.92 15.73 8.65
N CYS A 428 7.04 15.19 9.51
CA CYS A 428 5.61 15.20 9.27
C CYS A 428 5.00 16.57 9.62
N THR A 429 3.90 16.91 8.95
CA THR A 429 3.19 18.18 9.17
C THR A 429 2.67 18.30 10.60
N PHE A 430 2.25 17.19 11.20
CA PHE A 430 1.73 17.13 12.56
C PHE A 430 2.50 16.13 13.41
N GLN A 431 2.65 16.48 14.69
CA GLN A 431 3.34 15.67 15.70
C GLN A 431 2.32 14.88 16.52
N VAL A 432 2.68 13.65 16.86
CA VAL A 432 1.90 12.84 17.81
C VAL A 432 2.26 13.28 19.22
N GLY A 433 1.23 13.59 20.00
CA GLY A 433 1.34 13.79 21.44
C GLY A 433 1.33 12.44 22.15
N PRO A 434 0.30 12.12 22.93
CA PRO A 434 0.37 10.99 23.85
C PRO A 434 0.31 9.63 23.11
N VAL A 435 1.00 8.63 23.66
CA VAL A 435 1.13 7.30 23.07
C VAL A 435 0.61 6.25 24.04
N LEU A 436 -0.30 5.40 23.56
CA LEU A 436 -0.78 4.21 24.25
C LEU A 436 -0.03 3.00 23.69
N VAL A 437 0.83 2.39 24.50
CA VAL A 437 1.52 1.14 24.13
C VAL A 437 0.66 -0.05 24.53
N ILE A 438 0.41 -0.95 23.56
CA ILE A 438 -0.37 -2.17 23.76
C ILE A 438 0.44 -3.41 23.40
N ASP A 439 0.21 -4.50 24.13
CA ASP A 439 0.93 -5.76 23.92
C ASP A 439 0.30 -6.65 22.84
N GLU A 440 -1.02 -6.57 22.68
CA GLU A 440 -1.77 -7.42 21.77
C GLU A 440 -1.71 -6.86 20.33
N PRO A 441 -1.17 -7.60 19.34
CA PRO A 441 -1.16 -7.16 17.97
C PRO A 441 -2.56 -7.13 17.35
N PHE A 442 -2.76 -6.30 16.34
CA PHE A 442 -3.97 -6.33 15.52
C PHE A 442 -3.93 -7.57 14.63
N THR A 443 -4.96 -8.41 14.72
CA THR A 443 -5.07 -9.64 13.93
C THR A 443 -6.43 -9.72 13.24
N ILE A 444 -6.57 -10.67 12.30
CA ILE A 444 -7.88 -10.97 11.70
C ILE A 444 -8.78 -11.63 12.76
N GLU A 445 -8.21 -12.49 13.61
CA GLU A 445 -8.94 -13.25 14.63
C GLU A 445 -9.57 -12.37 15.71
N ASN A 446 -8.86 -11.33 16.16
CA ASN A 446 -9.43 -10.34 17.10
C ASN A 446 -10.28 -9.26 16.41
N GLY A 447 -10.50 -9.37 15.09
CA GLY A 447 -11.37 -8.51 14.30
C GLY A 447 -10.84 -7.09 14.08
N LEU A 448 -9.58 -6.82 14.44
CA LEU A 448 -8.93 -5.50 14.29
C LEU A 448 -8.26 -5.33 12.93
N LEU A 449 -7.94 -6.42 12.23
CA LEU A 449 -7.58 -6.42 10.82
C LEU A 449 -8.75 -6.93 9.95
N THR A 450 -8.84 -6.37 8.75
CA THR A 450 -9.64 -6.94 7.66
C THR A 450 -8.97 -8.21 7.10
N PRO A 451 -9.68 -9.05 6.31
CA PRO A 451 -9.06 -10.20 5.62
C PRO A 451 -7.89 -9.84 4.70
N THR A 452 -7.79 -8.58 4.25
CA THR A 452 -6.64 -8.04 3.50
C THR A 452 -5.60 -7.36 4.38
N MET A 453 -5.59 -7.65 5.68
CA MET A 453 -4.63 -7.12 6.65
C MET A 453 -4.63 -5.59 6.82
N LYS A 454 -5.67 -4.89 6.34
CA LYS A 454 -5.86 -3.46 6.63
C LYS A 454 -6.42 -3.28 8.04
N ILE A 455 -5.84 -2.37 8.83
CA ILE A 455 -6.30 -2.05 10.18
C ILE A 455 -7.68 -1.36 10.13
N ARG A 456 -8.58 -1.79 11.02
CA ARG A 456 -9.93 -1.23 11.21
C ARG A 456 -9.91 -0.17 12.31
N ARG A 457 -9.57 1.07 11.95
CA ARG A 457 -9.41 2.20 12.89
C ARG A 457 -10.63 2.38 13.80
N ASP A 458 -11.83 2.26 13.25
CA ASP A 458 -13.11 2.30 13.98
C ASP A 458 -13.18 1.26 15.11
N ARG A 459 -12.74 0.03 14.82
CA ARG A 459 -12.75 -1.07 15.81
C ARG A 459 -11.62 -0.96 16.81
N VAL A 460 -10.45 -0.48 16.40
CA VAL A 460 -9.35 -0.22 17.32
C VAL A 460 -9.76 0.89 18.29
N ALA A 461 -10.29 2.02 17.79
CA ALA A 461 -10.76 3.12 18.63
C ALA A 461 -11.85 2.66 19.61
N ALA A 462 -12.83 1.87 19.15
CA ALA A 462 -13.88 1.32 20.00
C ALA A 462 -13.37 0.32 21.05
N LYS A 463 -12.36 -0.51 20.73
CA LYS A 463 -11.79 -1.49 21.68
C LYS A 463 -11.03 -0.80 22.81
N TYR A 464 -10.34 0.29 22.50
CA TYR A 464 -9.48 1.01 23.44
C TYR A 464 -10.07 2.36 23.91
N GLU A 465 -11.38 2.56 23.76
CA GLU A 465 -12.06 3.83 24.03
C GLU A 465 -11.72 4.42 25.41
N ARG A 466 -11.79 3.61 26.47
CA ARG A 466 -11.46 4.07 27.84
C ARG A 466 -10.00 4.52 27.98
N GLN A 467 -9.07 3.74 27.41
CA GLN A 467 -7.66 4.07 27.46
C GLN A 467 -7.35 5.31 26.63
N ILE A 468 -8.06 5.52 25.52
CA ILE A 468 -7.97 6.73 24.70
C ILE A 468 -8.48 7.93 25.50
N ASP A 469 -9.63 7.81 26.16
CA ASP A 469 -10.16 8.90 26.99
C ASP A 469 -9.19 9.28 28.11
N ASP A 470 -8.58 8.28 28.77
CA ASP A 470 -7.57 8.51 29.80
C ASP A 470 -6.26 9.10 29.24
N LEU A 471 -5.96 8.87 27.96
CA LEU A 471 -4.79 9.41 27.26
C LEU A 471 -4.92 10.92 26.99
N TYR A 472 -6.15 11.43 26.89
CA TYR A 472 -6.47 12.83 26.56
C TYR A 472 -6.95 13.67 27.76
N LYS A 473 -7.13 13.07 28.93
CA LYS A 473 -7.26 13.78 30.21
C LYS A 473 -5.93 14.39 30.64
#